data_AF-A0A0F9F5D8-F1
#
_entry.id   AF-A0A0F9F5D8-F1
#
_cell.length_a   1.000
_cell.length_b   1.000
_cell.length_c   1.000
_cell.angle_alpha   90.00
_cell.angle_beta   90.00
_cell.angle_gamma   90.00
#
_symmetry.space_group_name_H-M   'P 1'
#
loop_
_entity.id
_entity.type
_entity.pdbx_description
1 polymer ?
#
loop_
_entity_poly.entity_id
_entity_poly.type
_entity_poly.pdbx_seq_one_letter_code
_entity_poly.pdbx_strand_id
1 'polypeptide(L)'
;MSEHVVLIPGKHIDLMLKNIEHIKIYHKWVNNPIVRKYISVEIPETLEVMKKEWFPGERDEKNIWFVIWHKEDQVPIGIMTSRNFKILY
;
A
#
# COMPACT_ATOMS: atom_id res chain seq x y z
N MET A 1 13.16 -4.93 -13.07
CA MET A 1 12.42 -5.55 -11.96
C MET A 1 12.64 -4.65 -10.76
N SER A 2 11.60 -3.98 -10.26
CA SER A 2 11.73 -3.19 -9.05
C SER A 2 11.85 -4.12 -7.85
N GLU A 3 12.79 -3.84 -6.93
CA GLU A 3 13.05 -4.70 -5.78
C GLU A 3 11.86 -4.67 -4.80
N HIS A 4 11.37 -5.85 -4.42
CA HIS A 4 10.42 -5.98 -3.32
C HIS A 4 11.15 -5.77 -1.99
N VAL A 5 11.08 -4.55 -1.46
CA VAL A 5 11.71 -4.21 -0.18
C VAL A 5 10.79 -4.67 0.97
N VAL A 6 11.16 -5.79 1.60
CA VAL A 6 10.54 -6.28 2.83
C VAL A 6 10.97 -5.39 4.01
N LEU A 7 10.01 -4.79 4.70
CA LEU A 7 10.28 -3.98 5.91
C LEU A 7 10.13 -4.80 7.19
N ILE A 8 9.06 -5.61 7.27
CA ILE A 8 8.78 -6.43 8.45
C ILE A 8 8.49 -7.85 7.95
N PRO A 9 9.42 -8.79 8.16
CA PRO A 9 9.19 -10.18 7.79
C PRO A 9 8.21 -10.84 8.76
N GLY A 10 7.30 -11.65 8.24
CA GLY A 10 6.41 -12.47 9.07
C GLY A 10 6.46 -13.94 8.70
N LYS A 11 5.68 -14.77 9.40
CA LYS A 11 5.65 -16.23 9.15
C LYS A 11 4.97 -16.56 7.80
N HIS A 12 3.79 -15.99 7.56
CA HIS A 12 2.97 -16.25 6.36
C HIS A 12 2.82 -15.03 5.44
N ILE A 13 2.99 -13.84 6.00
CA ILE A 13 2.90 -12.57 5.29
C ILE A 13 4.15 -11.73 5.56
N ASP A 14 4.52 -10.89 4.61
CA ASP A 14 5.50 -9.81 4.81
C ASP A 14 4.80 -8.45 4.68
N LEU A 15 5.27 -7.48 5.46
CA LEU A 15 4.92 -6.08 5.24
C LEU A 15 6.03 -5.44 4.41
N MET A 16 5.69 -5.06 3.18
CA MET A 16 6.61 -4.49 2.21
C MET A 16 6.29 -3.01 1.96
N LEU A 17 7.24 -2.28 1.39
CA LEU A 17 6.96 -0.94 0.86
C LEU A 17 5.96 -1.01 -0.30
N LYS A 18 5.10 0.02 -0.41
CA LYS A 18 4.24 0.20 -1.59
C LYS A 18 5.08 0.32 -2.86
N ASN A 19 4.69 -0.44 -3.87
CA ASN A 19 5.27 -0.41 -5.20
C ASN A 19 4.25 0.14 -6.20
N ILE A 20 4.69 1.06 -7.06
CA ILE A 20 3.87 1.68 -8.10
C ILE A 20 3.38 0.67 -9.14
N GLU A 21 4.09 -0.43 -9.37
CA GLU A 21 3.70 -1.50 -10.29
C GLU A 21 2.35 -2.14 -9.91
N HIS A 22 2.03 -2.14 -8.61
CA HIS A 22 0.78 -2.69 -8.08
C HIS A 22 -0.34 -1.63 -7.94
N ILE A 23 -0.14 -0.40 -8.42
CA ILE A 23 -1.10 0.70 -8.22
C ILE A 23 -2.53 0.35 -8.71
N LYS A 24 -2.64 -0.42 -9.80
CA LYS A 24 -3.92 -0.89 -10.33
C LYS A 24 -4.67 -1.78 -9.34
N ILE A 25 -3.95 -2.62 -8.60
CA ILE A 25 -4.52 -3.50 -7.58
C ILE A 25 -5.01 -2.68 -6.39
N TYR A 26 -4.21 -1.72 -5.94
CA TYR A 26 -4.59 -0.84 -4.83
C TYR A 26 -5.85 -0.04 -5.16
N HIS A 27 -5.88 0.56 -6.36
CA HIS A 27 -7.03 1.30 -6.87
C HIS A 27 -8.29 0.45 -6.88
N LYS A 28 -8.20 -0.79 -7.39
CA LYS A 28 -9.30 -1.74 -7.39
C LYS A 28 -9.80 -2.06 -5.97
N TRP A 29 -8.91 -2.22 -4.99
CA TRP A 29 -9.30 -2.53 -3.62
C TRP A 29 -10.06 -1.41 -2.95
N VAL A 30 -9.54 -0.18 -2.99
CA VAL A 30 -10.17 0.94 -2.26
C VAL A 30 -11.38 1.52 -2.97
N ASN A 31 -11.49 1.34 -4.29
CA ASN A 31 -12.66 1.74 -5.06
C ASN A 31 -13.71 0.63 -5.22
N ASN A 32 -13.50 -0.56 -4.65
CA ASN A 32 -14.53 -1.58 -4.61
C ASN A 32 -15.73 -1.08 -3.77
N PRO A 33 -16.97 -1.02 -4.30
CA PRO A 33 -18.13 -0.49 -3.56
C PRO A 33 -18.38 -1.17 -2.20
N ILE A 34 -18.07 -2.47 -2.10
CA ILE A 34 -18.21 -3.24 -0.86
C ILE A 34 -17.23 -2.74 0.21
N VAL A 35 -16.02 -2.34 -0.19
CA VAL A 35 -14.97 -1.83 0.72
C VAL A 35 -15.15 -0.34 0.96
N ARG A 36 -15.42 0.43 -0.10
CA ARG A 36 -15.46 1.90 -0.10
C ARG A 36 -16.48 2.46 0.89
N LYS A 37 -17.61 1.78 1.11
CA LYS A 37 -18.62 2.19 2.10
C LYS A 37 -18.11 2.22 3.54
N TYR A 38 -17.01 1.53 3.84
CA TYR A 38 -16.37 1.53 5.16
C TYR A 38 -15.26 2.58 5.29
N ILE A 39 -14.91 3.27 4.20
CA ILE A 39 -13.87 4.28 4.17
C ILE A 39 -14.52 5.65 4.36
N SER A 40 -14.17 6.33 5.46
CA SER A 40 -14.71 7.67 5.81
C SER A 40 -13.81 8.82 5.36
N VAL A 41 -12.85 8.55 4.47
CA VAL A 41 -11.95 9.55 3.90
C VAL A 41 -12.11 9.59 2.39
N GLU A 42 -11.73 10.71 1.79
CA GLU A 42 -11.68 10.82 0.33
C GLU A 42 -10.61 9.87 -0.23
N ILE A 43 -10.98 9.12 -1.28
CA ILE A 43 -10.12 8.14 -1.93
C ILE A 43 -10.03 8.51 -3.41
N PRO A 44 -8.82 8.50 -4.01
CA PRO A 44 -8.65 8.75 -5.43
C PRO A 44 -9.52 7.83 -6.30
N GLU A 45 -10.37 8.44 -7.12
CA GLU A 45 -11.28 7.69 -8.01
C GLU A 45 -10.60 7.23 -9.30
N THR A 46 -9.53 7.89 -9.72
CA THR A 46 -8.77 7.54 -10.93
C THR A 46 -7.35 7.09 -10.60
N LEU A 47 -6.77 6.27 -11.47
CA LEU A 47 -5.39 5.82 -11.34
C LEU A 47 -4.39 6.98 -11.40
N GLU A 48 -4.70 8.02 -12.17
CA GLU A 48 -3.85 9.20 -12.34
C GLU A 48 -3.79 10.01 -11.04
N VAL A 49 -4.94 10.27 -10.42
CA VAL A 49 -5.01 10.94 -9.12
C VAL A 49 -4.32 10.09 -8.05
N MET A 50 -4.58 8.78 -8.03
CA MET A 50 -3.92 7.88 -7.09
C MET A 50 -2.40 7.89 -7.22
N LYS A 51 -1.88 7.90 -8.46
CA LYS A 51 -0.44 7.95 -8.71
C LYS A 51 0.18 9.22 -8.14
N LYS A 52 -0.47 10.36 -8.36
CA LYS A 52 -0.03 11.67 -7.87
C LYS A 52 -0.04 11.73 -6.33
N GLU A 53 -1.10 11.23 -5.71
CA GLU A 53 -1.30 11.39 -4.26
C GLU A 53 -0.58 10.32 -3.44
N TRP A 54 -0.55 9.07 -3.90
CA TRP A 54 -0.02 7.95 -3.12
C TRP A 54 1.44 7.63 -3.45
N PHE A 55 1.98 8.15 -4.55
CA PHE A 55 3.40 8.05 -4.89
C PHE A 55 3.98 9.44 -5.16
N PRO A 56 3.96 10.35 -4.17
CA PRO A 56 4.63 11.62 -4.29
C PRO A 56 6.13 11.38 -4.50
N GLY A 57 6.78 12.24 -5.31
CA GLY A 57 8.22 12.14 -5.59
C GLY A 57 9.10 12.37 -4.35
N GLU A 58 8.56 12.99 -3.31
CA GLU A 58 9.19 13.16 -2.00
C GLU A 58 8.63 12.14 -0.99
N ARG A 59 9.49 11.68 -0.07
CA ARG A 59 9.12 10.69 0.94
C ARG A 59 8.12 11.31 1.94
N ASP A 60 6.92 10.74 2.02
CA ASP A 60 5.97 11.07 3.09
C ASP A 60 6.48 10.47 4.42
N GLU A 61 7.13 11.31 5.23
CA GLU A 61 7.68 10.92 6.54
C GLU A 61 6.59 10.64 7.59
N LYS A 62 5.35 11.08 7.35
CA LYS A 62 4.25 10.99 8.32
C LYS A 62 3.42 9.73 8.14
N ASN A 63 3.32 9.23 6.90
CA ASN A 63 2.53 8.05 6.57
C ASN A 63 3.37 6.98 5.87
N ILE A 64 3.63 5.88 6.57
CA ILE A 64 4.18 4.69 5.93
C ILE A 64 3.02 3.83 5.45
N TRP A 65 3.10 3.48 4.16
CA TRP A 65 2.19 2.57 3.49
C TRP A 65 2.88 1.22 3.38
N PHE A 66 2.21 0.19 3.89
CA PHE A 66 2.62 -1.18 3.77
C PHE A 66 1.73 -1.92 2.78
N VAL A 67 2.36 -2.79 2.02
CA VAL A 67 1.69 -3.83 1.25
C VAL A 67 1.79 -5.11 2.05
N ILE A 68 0.65 -5.76 2.26
CA ILE A 68 0.59 -7.09 2.85
C ILE A 68 0.85 -8.08 1.72
N TRP A 69 2.00 -8.75 1.77
CA TRP A 69 2.42 -9.72 0.78
C TRP A 69 2.18 -11.14 1.28
N HIS A 70 1.46 -11.96 0.52
CA HIS A 70 1.29 -13.37 0.85
C HIS A 70 2.48 -14.17 0.34
N LYS A 71 3.22 -14.84 1.24
CA LYS A 71 4.46 -15.54 0.89
C LYS A 71 4.24 -16.75 0.00
N GLU A 72 3.20 -17.53 0.26
CA GLU A 72 2.98 -18.78 -0.48
C GLU A 72 2.52 -18.49 -1.91
N ASP A 73 1.55 -17.58 -2.05
CA ASP A 73 0.98 -17.24 -3.37
C ASP A 73 1.79 -16.18 -4.14
N GLN A 74 2.75 -15.52 -3.48
CA GLN A 74 3.57 -14.46 -4.07
C GLN A 74 2.73 -13.33 -4.70
N VAL A 75 1.71 -12.88 -3.97
CA VAL A 75 0.81 -11.80 -4.42
C VAL A 75 0.54 -10.79 -3.29
N PRO A 76 0.29 -9.51 -3.64
CA PRO A 76 -0.19 -8.56 -2.65
C PRO A 76 -1.64 -8.90 -2.33
N ILE A 77 -1.98 -8.96 -1.05
CA ILE A 77 -3.34 -9.30 -0.56
C ILE A 77 -4.00 -8.17 0.24
N GLY A 78 -3.29 -7.08 0.48
CA GLY A 78 -3.86 -5.89 1.09
C GLY A 78 -2.88 -4.73 1.15
N ILE A 79 -3.40 -3.59 1.57
CA ILE A 79 -2.62 -2.40 1.93
C ILE A 79 -3.04 -1.93 3.32
N MET A 80 -2.08 -1.39 4.07
CA MET A 80 -2.37 -0.70 5.32
C MET A 80 -1.49 0.53 5.46
N THR A 81 -1.98 1.51 6.21
CA THR A 81 -1.23 2.71 6.55
C THR A 81 -0.99 2.75 8.03
N SER A 82 0.19 3.18 8.44
CA SER A 82 0.43 3.55 9.83
C SER A 82 0.86 5.00 9.91
N ARG A 83 0.29 5.73 10.87
CA ARG A 83 0.68 7.09 11.21
C ARG A 83 1.69 7.04 12.35
N ASN A 84 2.69 7.91 12.30
CA ASN A 84 3.75 7.99 13.32
C ASN A 84 4.58 6.70 13.48
N PHE A 85 4.61 5.84 12.46
CA PHE A 85 5.46 4.65 12.47
C PHE A 85 6.93 5.07 12.30
N LYS A 86 7.74 4.83 13.32
CA LYS A 86 9.19 5.05 13.26
C LYS A 86 9.88 3.69 13.22
N ILE A 87 10.71 3.50 12.20
CA ILE A 87 11.67 2.39 12.18
C ILE A 87 12.85 2.85 13.03
N LEU A 88 12.99 2.25 14.21
CA LEU A 88 14.15 2.46 15.08
C LEU A 88 15.23 1.47 14.61
N TYR A 89 16.29 2.00 14.00
CA TYR A 89 17.48 1.24 13.65
C TYR A 89 18.45 1.23 14.83
#